data_AF-A0A7M1SPW1-F1
#
_entry.id   AF-A0A7M1SPW1-F1
#
_cell.length_a   1.000
_cell.length_b   1.000
_cell.length_c   1.000
_cell.angle_alpha   90.00
_cell.angle_beta   90.00
_cell.angle_gamma   90.00
#
_symmetry.space_group_name_H-M   'P 1'
#
loop_
_entity.id
_entity.type
_entity.pdbx_description
1 polymer ?
#
loop_
_entity_poly.entity_id
_entity_poly.type
_entity_poly.pdbx_seq_one_letter_code
_entity_poly.pdbx_strand_id
1 'polypeptide(L)'
;MGVGILLVNSIFIAPSWAEDGEGGVSTTGADQFDAGPEITPEEAVLADAEHYARDYGVSLQEAHDRLSFQRASDAALEEIAAAAPSTYLGVLTTHEPEFGVTVYLVGDRELQPVEDLIAGSGLADAAPVRIDTSRTLTEAQIEELLMEHRPAIESSVHGEVQGVGYDLAADEFFVSAVAP
;
A
#
# COMPACT_ATOMS: atom_id res chain seq x y z
N MET A 1 20.57 0.12 -8.49
CA MET A 1 19.22 0.66 -8.68
C MET A 1 18.38 0.00 -7.60
N GLY A 2 18.14 0.71 -6.49
CA GLY A 2 17.38 0.16 -5.37
C GLY A 2 15.90 0.17 -5.74
N VAL A 3 15.23 -0.97 -5.60
CA VAL A 3 13.78 -1.05 -5.66
C VAL A 3 13.28 -0.45 -4.36
N GLY A 4 12.86 0.81 -4.40
CA GLY A 4 12.19 1.45 -3.28
C GLY A 4 10.88 0.71 -3.03
N ILE A 5 10.69 0.22 -1.80
CA ILE A 5 9.41 -0.29 -1.33
C ILE A 5 8.41 0.86 -1.47
N LEU A 6 7.48 0.72 -2.42
CA LEU A 6 6.40 1.67 -2.62
C LEU A 6 5.53 1.62 -1.36
N LEU A 7 5.55 2.70 -0.57
CA LEU A 7 4.61 2.89 0.53
C LEU A 7 3.25 3.18 -0.12
N VAL A 8 2.40 2.15 -0.22
CA VAL A 8 1.11 2.25 -0.89
C VAL A 8 0.09 2.85 0.08
N ASN A 9 0.07 4.18 0.18
CA ASN A 9 -1.03 4.93 0.83
C ASN A 9 -2.24 5.13 -0.10
N SER A 10 -2.25 4.46 -1.26
CA SER A 10 -3.19 4.75 -2.33
C SER A 10 -3.59 3.47 -3.06
N ILE A 11 -4.87 3.30 -3.32
CA ILE A 11 -5.34 2.25 -4.22
C ILE A 11 -4.99 2.72 -5.64
N PHE A 12 -4.04 2.01 -6.27
CA PHE A 12 -3.61 2.26 -7.65
C PHE A 12 -4.19 1.18 -8.56
N ILE A 13 -4.99 1.59 -9.54
CA ILE A 13 -5.27 0.73 -10.68
C ILE A 13 -4.20 1.03 -11.73
N ALA A 14 -3.29 0.07 -11.98
CA ALA A 14 -2.30 0.20 -13.04
C ALA A 14 -2.99 0.45 -14.41
N PRO A 15 -2.32 1.13 -15.36
CA PRO A 15 -2.82 1.22 -16.73
C PRO A 15 -2.89 -0.17 -17.38
N SER A 16 -3.93 -0.44 -18.19
CA SER A 16 -4.13 -1.73 -18.86
C SER A 16 -3.01 -2.08 -19.87
N TRP A 17 -2.22 -1.11 -20.33
CA TRP A 17 -1.04 -1.38 -21.17
C TRP A 17 0.14 -1.98 -20.38
N ALA A 18 0.08 -2.03 -19.05
CA ALA A 18 1.02 -2.83 -18.25
C ALA A 18 0.78 -4.34 -18.40
N GLU A 19 -0.40 -4.76 -18.87
CA GLU A 19 -0.78 -6.17 -19.01
C GLU A 19 -0.65 -6.70 -20.44
N ASP A 20 -0.57 -5.83 -21.45
CA ASP A 20 -0.39 -6.21 -22.87
C ASP A 20 1.08 -6.38 -23.28
N GLY A 21 1.99 -6.23 -22.32
CA GLY A 21 3.34 -6.74 -22.47
C GLY A 21 3.31 -8.26 -22.36
N GLU A 22 3.00 -8.97 -23.46
CA GLU A 22 3.54 -10.31 -23.72
C GLU A 22 5.08 -10.22 -23.84
N GLY A 23 5.75 -9.77 -22.77
CA GLY A 23 7.08 -10.18 -22.43
C GLY A 23 6.97 -11.63 -21.97
N GLY A 24 6.73 -12.53 -22.92
CA GLY A 24 7.09 -13.91 -22.74
C GLY A 24 8.53 -13.90 -22.24
N VAL A 25 8.73 -14.26 -20.97
CA VAL A 25 10.04 -14.57 -20.43
C VAL A 25 10.50 -15.80 -21.20
N SER A 26 11.11 -15.55 -22.36
CA SER A 26 11.87 -16.52 -23.09
C SER A 26 13.11 -16.76 -22.25
N THR A 27 13.05 -17.78 -21.39
CA THR A 27 14.22 -18.36 -20.74
C THR A 27 15.07 -19.04 -21.82
N THR A 28 15.74 -18.27 -22.65
CA THR A 28 16.77 -18.77 -23.58
C THR A 28 17.92 -17.79 -23.57
N GLY A 29 18.81 -18.01 -22.61
CA GLY A 29 19.99 -17.20 -22.36
C GLY A 29 20.36 -17.27 -20.90
N ALA A 30 20.99 -18.37 -20.50
CA ALA A 30 21.73 -18.44 -19.24
C ALA A 30 22.96 -17.54 -19.35
N ASP A 31 22.76 -16.23 -19.43
CA ASP A 31 23.77 -15.27 -19.03
C ASP A 31 23.82 -15.32 -17.50
N GLN A 32 24.99 -15.74 -17.01
CA GLN A 32 25.33 -15.75 -15.60
C GLN A 32 25.23 -14.31 -15.10
N PHE A 33 24.07 -13.94 -14.55
CA PHE A 33 24.04 -12.91 -13.53
C PHE A 33 24.89 -13.46 -12.40
N ASP A 34 26.10 -12.91 -12.26
CA ASP A 34 26.94 -13.08 -11.09
C ASP A 34 26.03 -12.83 -9.88
N ALA A 35 25.67 -13.90 -9.17
CA ALA A 35 24.85 -13.83 -7.99
C ALA A 35 25.70 -13.08 -6.97
N GLY A 36 25.56 -11.75 -6.96
CA GLY A 36 26.07 -10.91 -5.90
C GLY A 36 25.64 -11.50 -4.56
N PRO A 37 26.36 -11.17 -3.47
CA PRO A 37 26.13 -11.79 -2.16
C PRO A 37 24.63 -11.84 -1.85
N GLU A 38 24.10 -13.04 -1.57
CA GLU A 38 22.71 -13.22 -1.17
C GLU A 38 22.50 -12.44 0.13
N ILE A 39 21.78 -11.31 0.01
CA ILE A 39 21.40 -10.48 1.16
C ILE A 39 20.23 -11.19 1.84
N THR A 40 20.36 -11.45 3.13
CA THR A 40 19.28 -12.02 3.94
C THR A 40 18.13 -11.00 4.09
N PRO A 41 16.89 -11.44 4.35
CA PRO A 41 15.77 -10.53 4.60
C PRO A 41 16.04 -9.52 5.71
N GLU A 42 16.81 -9.91 6.73
CA GLU A 42 17.25 -9.06 7.85
C GLU A 42 18.25 -7.98 7.39
N GLU A 43 19.26 -8.35 6.60
CA GLU A 43 20.21 -7.39 6.03
C GLU A 43 19.51 -6.39 5.07
N ALA A 44 18.45 -6.83 4.39
CA ALA A 44 17.60 -5.93 3.60
C ALA A 44 16.82 -4.94 4.49
N VAL A 45 16.24 -5.38 5.62
CA VAL A 45 15.60 -4.44 6.58
C VAL A 45 16.60 -3.41 7.06
N LEU A 46 17.82 -3.83 7.40
CA LEU A 46 18.82 -2.93 7.96
C LEU A 46 19.24 -1.85 6.96
N ALA A 47 19.42 -2.20 5.69
CA ALA A 47 19.71 -1.25 4.63
C ALA A 47 18.55 -0.26 4.41
N ASP A 48 17.30 -0.75 4.42
CA ASP A 48 16.11 0.08 4.28
C ASP A 48 15.93 1.01 5.49
N ALA A 49 16.26 0.54 6.70
CA ALA A 49 16.13 1.29 7.95
C ALA A 49 17.02 2.53 7.98
N GLU A 50 18.23 2.48 7.40
CA GLU A 50 19.09 3.65 7.31
C GLU A 50 18.50 4.76 6.43
N HIS A 51 17.87 4.39 5.31
CA HIS A 51 17.21 5.34 4.44
C HIS A 51 15.96 5.92 5.11
N TYR A 52 15.13 5.04 5.68
CA TYR A 52 13.93 5.41 6.40
C TYR A 52 14.23 6.37 7.57
N ALA A 53 15.25 6.07 8.37
CA ALA A 53 15.66 6.91 9.50
C ALA A 53 16.01 8.33 9.05
N ARG A 54 16.65 8.47 7.89
CA ARG A 54 16.99 9.77 7.31
C ARG A 54 15.75 10.52 6.83
N ASP A 55 14.84 9.83 6.16
CA ASP A 55 13.68 10.44 5.50
C ASP A 55 12.64 10.91 6.52
N TYR A 56 12.42 10.14 7.59
CA TYR A 56 11.44 10.44 8.64
C TYR A 56 12.07 11.04 9.91
N GLY A 57 13.39 11.30 9.91
CA GLY A 57 14.08 11.92 11.04
C GLY A 57 14.03 11.11 12.35
N VAL A 58 13.91 9.78 12.26
CA VAL A 58 13.83 8.87 13.42
C VAL A 58 15.17 8.17 13.68
N SER A 59 15.29 7.49 14.83
CA SER A 59 16.48 6.67 15.10
C SER A 59 16.53 5.44 14.18
N LEU A 60 17.73 4.89 13.94
CA LEU A 60 17.89 3.67 13.15
C LEU A 60 17.12 2.48 13.76
N GLN A 61 17.13 2.36 15.10
CA GLN A 61 16.37 1.32 15.80
C GLN A 61 14.86 1.49 15.56
N GLU A 62 14.35 2.71 15.69
CA GLU A 62 12.93 2.99 15.43
C GLU A 62 12.54 2.73 13.98
N ALA A 63 13.38 3.11 13.02
CA ALA A 63 13.16 2.78 11.61
C ALA A 63 13.10 1.26 11.39
N HIS A 64 14.03 0.52 11.98
CA HIS A 64 14.04 -0.94 11.94
C HIS A 64 12.76 -1.54 12.55
N ASP A 65 12.33 -1.05 13.71
CA ASP A 65 11.14 -1.54 14.41
C ASP A 65 9.87 -1.28 13.59
N ARG A 66 9.73 -0.08 13.00
CA ARG A 66 8.60 0.29 12.14
C ARG A 66 8.55 -0.54 10.85
N LEU A 67 9.70 -0.79 10.21
CA LEU A 67 9.78 -1.64 9.01
C LEU A 67 9.49 -3.10 9.32
N SER A 68 9.98 -3.59 10.47
CA SER A 68 9.69 -4.94 10.95
C SER A 68 8.21 -5.11 11.25
N PHE A 69 7.58 -4.11 11.86
CA PHE A 69 6.14 -4.08 12.09
C PHE A 69 5.37 -4.17 10.77
N GLN A 70 5.70 -3.34 9.77
CA GLN A 70 5.00 -3.35 8.47
C GLN A 70 5.04 -4.75 7.85
N ARG A 71 6.22 -5.36 7.75
CA ARG A 71 6.37 -6.72 7.19
C ARG A 71 5.62 -7.78 8.02
N ALA A 72 5.62 -7.65 9.34
CA ALA A 72 4.89 -8.58 10.21
C ALA A 72 3.37 -8.38 10.13
N SER A 73 2.91 -7.20 9.72
CA SER A 73 1.50 -6.84 9.70
C SER A 73 0.74 -7.35 8.48
N ASP A 74 1.42 -7.64 7.37
CA ASP A 74 0.80 -7.99 6.08
C ASP A 74 -0.27 -9.09 6.21
N ALA A 75 0.08 -10.22 6.82
CA ALA A 75 -0.86 -11.34 6.98
C ALA A 75 -2.09 -10.98 7.85
N ALA A 76 -1.90 -10.18 8.90
CA ALA A 76 -3.00 -9.76 9.76
C ALA A 76 -3.91 -8.75 9.04
N LEU A 77 -3.35 -7.87 8.21
CA LEU A 77 -4.13 -6.92 7.40
C LEU A 77 -4.91 -7.63 6.29
N GLU A 78 -4.35 -8.68 5.68
CA GLU A 78 -5.06 -9.55 4.73
C GLU A 78 -6.25 -10.26 5.40
N GLU A 79 -6.07 -10.79 6.62
CA GLU A 79 -7.16 -11.41 7.39
C GLU A 79 -8.27 -10.40 7.72
N ILE A 80 -7.91 -9.15 8.07
CA ILE A 80 -8.86 -8.06 8.33
C ILE A 80 -9.68 -7.74 7.07
N ALA A 81 -9.02 -7.61 5.91
CA ALA A 81 -9.70 -7.36 4.64
C ALA A 81 -10.69 -8.49 4.30
N ALA A 82 -10.27 -9.74 4.52
CA ALA A 82 -11.11 -10.92 4.27
C ALA A 82 -12.31 -11.04 5.24
N ALA A 83 -12.19 -10.51 6.46
CA ALA A 83 -13.24 -10.56 7.47
C ALA A 83 -14.35 -9.51 7.26
N ALA A 84 -14.05 -8.43 6.53
CA ALA A 84 -14.97 -7.33 6.27
C ALA A 84 -15.12 -7.00 4.78
N PRO A 85 -15.36 -7.98 3.88
CA PRO A 85 -15.24 -7.78 2.43
C PRO A 85 -16.27 -6.79 1.87
N SER A 86 -17.34 -6.50 2.62
CA SER A 86 -18.42 -5.61 2.18
C SER A 86 -18.29 -4.19 2.70
N THR A 87 -17.40 -3.96 3.67
CA THR A 87 -17.18 -2.65 4.29
C THR A 87 -15.72 -2.21 4.23
N TYR A 88 -14.78 -3.09 3.95
CA TYR A 88 -13.36 -2.77 3.86
C TYR A 88 -13.09 -1.77 2.73
N LEU A 89 -12.34 -0.72 3.08
CA LEU A 89 -11.85 0.28 2.14
C LEU A 89 -10.33 0.17 1.96
N GLY A 90 -9.58 -0.09 3.03
CA GLY A 90 -8.13 -0.12 2.94
C GLY A 90 -7.46 0.16 4.28
N VAL A 91 -6.14 0.22 4.24
CA VAL A 91 -5.28 0.47 5.40
C VAL A 91 -4.33 1.61 5.08
N LEU A 92 -4.16 2.53 6.02
CA LEU A 92 -3.19 3.61 5.94
C LEU A 92 -2.15 3.47 7.06
N THR A 93 -0.89 3.38 6.68
CA THR A 93 0.22 3.49 7.62
C THR A 93 0.64 4.96 7.73
N THR A 94 0.50 5.52 8.93
CA THR A 94 0.94 6.87 9.24
C THR A 94 2.34 6.83 9.82
N HIS A 95 3.25 7.63 9.27
CA HIS A 95 4.65 7.70 9.71
C HIS A 95 4.92 8.85 10.66
N GLU A 96 4.11 9.90 10.60
CA GLU A 96 4.23 11.15 11.35
C GLU A 96 2.85 11.76 11.67
N PRO A 97 2.70 12.54 12.76
CA PRO A 97 3.70 12.77 13.82
C PRO A 97 3.88 11.56 14.75
N GLU A 98 2.90 10.65 14.79
CA GLU A 98 2.97 9.40 15.53
C GLU A 98 2.82 8.24 14.56
N PHE A 99 3.72 7.25 14.65
CA PHE A 99 3.61 6.03 13.87
C PHE A 99 2.36 5.24 14.25
N GLY A 100 1.64 4.72 13.27
CA GLY A 100 0.47 3.87 13.52
C GLY A 100 -0.24 3.45 12.24
N VAL A 101 -1.30 2.67 12.42
CA VAL A 101 -2.10 2.12 11.34
C VAL A 101 -3.56 2.53 11.52
N THR A 102 -4.22 2.94 10.43
CA THR A 102 -5.66 3.15 10.41
C THR A 102 -6.29 2.18 9.43
N VAL A 103 -7.21 1.35 9.90
CA VAL A 103 -8.06 0.48 9.10
C VAL A 103 -9.33 1.26 8.77
N TYR A 104 -9.62 1.43 7.49
CA TYR A 104 -10.82 2.11 7.03
C TYR A 104 -11.92 1.11 6.67
N LEU A 105 -13.07 1.30 7.29
CA LEU A 105 -14.30 0.57 7.01
C LEU A 105 -15.41 1.56 6.63
N VAL A 106 -16.42 1.08 5.90
CA VAL A 106 -17.64 1.82 5.59
C VAL A 106 -18.74 1.41 6.55
N GLY A 107 -19.11 2.32 7.45
CA GLY A 107 -20.07 2.04 8.51
C GLY A 107 -19.56 1.04 9.55
N ASP A 108 -20.48 0.51 10.37
CA ASP A 108 -20.16 -0.25 11.60
C ASP A 108 -20.57 -1.73 11.55
N ARG A 109 -21.10 -2.21 10.42
CA ARG A 109 -21.71 -3.55 10.32
C ARG A 109 -20.74 -4.71 10.59
N GLU A 110 -19.47 -4.56 10.20
CA GLU A 110 -18.44 -5.59 10.30
C GLU A 110 -17.32 -5.18 11.28
N LEU A 111 -17.60 -4.26 12.20
CA LEU A 111 -16.61 -3.73 13.13
C LEU A 111 -16.08 -4.81 14.09
N GLN A 112 -16.98 -5.60 14.69
CA GLN A 112 -16.59 -6.57 15.73
C GLN A 112 -15.60 -7.65 15.23
N PRO A 113 -15.81 -8.31 14.07
CA PRO A 113 -14.81 -9.24 13.54
C PRO A 113 -13.42 -8.62 13.33
N VAL A 114 -13.37 -7.35 12.90
CA VAL A 114 -12.12 -6.62 12.68
C VAL A 114 -11.45 -6.29 14.02
N GLU A 115 -12.21 -5.84 15.02
CA GLU A 115 -11.70 -5.60 16.38
C GLU A 115 -11.11 -6.87 17.00
N ASP A 116 -11.79 -8.00 16.84
CA ASP A 116 -11.33 -9.29 17.37
C ASP A 116 -10.01 -9.73 16.72
N LEU A 117 -9.85 -9.53 15.39
CA LEU A 117 -8.60 -9.81 14.67
C LEU A 117 -7.46 -8.88 15.08
N ILE A 118 -7.73 -7.58 15.25
CA ILE A 118 -6.72 -6.62 15.74
C ILE A 118 -6.25 -7.00 17.15
N ALA A 119 -7.18 -7.40 18.03
CA ALA A 119 -6.83 -7.85 19.39
C ALA A 119 -6.07 -9.18 19.40
N GLY A 120 -6.35 -10.09 18.46
CA GLY A 120 -5.71 -11.41 18.39
C GLY A 120 -4.37 -11.44 17.64
N SER A 121 -4.09 -10.46 16.79
CA SER A 121 -2.91 -10.44 15.91
C SER A 121 -1.64 -9.89 16.56
N GLY A 122 -1.74 -9.22 17.71
CA GLY A 122 -0.62 -8.52 18.34
C GLY A 122 -0.24 -7.20 17.63
N LEU A 123 -0.99 -6.78 16.60
CA LEU A 123 -0.75 -5.51 15.91
C LEU A 123 -0.82 -4.32 16.87
N ALA A 124 -1.84 -4.30 17.72
CA ALA A 124 -2.06 -3.22 18.68
C ALA A 124 -0.98 -3.14 19.79
N ASP A 125 -0.22 -4.23 20.02
CA ASP A 125 0.90 -4.24 20.97
C ASP A 125 2.15 -3.57 20.38
N ALA A 126 2.30 -3.61 19.05
CA ALA A 126 3.48 -3.12 18.35
C ALA A 126 3.33 -1.68 17.83
N ALA A 127 2.11 -1.26 17.46
CA ALA A 127 1.82 0.12 17.08
C ALA A 127 0.34 0.48 17.36
N PRO A 128 0.01 1.77 17.53
CA PRO A 128 -1.37 2.22 17.58
C PRO A 128 -2.15 1.80 16.33
N VAL A 129 -3.20 1.03 16.51
CA VAL A 129 -4.17 0.67 15.46
C VAL A 129 -5.48 1.40 15.72
N ARG A 130 -5.98 2.11 14.71
CA ARG A 130 -7.27 2.81 14.74
C ARG A 130 -8.21 2.21 13.70
N ILE A 131 -9.50 2.22 14.00
CA ILE A 131 -10.54 1.89 13.02
C ILE A 131 -11.32 3.17 12.73
N ASP A 132 -11.43 3.51 11.46
CA ASP A 132 -12.22 4.65 10.99
C ASP A 132 -13.38 4.14 10.15
N THR A 133 -14.60 4.41 10.62
CA THR A 133 -15.86 4.00 9.98
C THR A 133 -16.59 5.16 9.28
N SER A 134 -15.95 6.33 9.19
CA SER A 134 -16.55 7.57 8.67
C SER A 134 -16.61 7.65 7.14
N ARG A 135 -15.98 6.68 6.46
CA ARG A 135 -15.88 6.63 5.01
C ARG A 135 -17.19 6.19 4.37
N THR A 136 -17.43 6.68 3.15
CA THR A 136 -18.68 6.43 2.42
C THR A 136 -18.56 5.46 1.26
N LEU A 137 -17.33 5.20 0.81
CA LEU A 137 -17.05 4.31 -0.33
C LEU A 137 -16.19 3.14 0.14
N THR A 138 -16.52 1.94 -0.34
CA THR A 138 -15.70 0.75 -0.16
C THR A 138 -14.61 0.68 -1.22
N GLU A 139 -13.63 -0.21 -1.05
CA GLU A 139 -12.59 -0.48 -2.06
C GLU A 139 -13.21 -0.84 -3.40
N ALA A 140 -14.13 -1.83 -3.41
CA ALA A 140 -14.82 -2.26 -4.61
C ALA A 140 -15.60 -1.14 -5.32
N GLN A 141 -16.19 -0.21 -4.56
CA GLN A 141 -16.90 0.95 -5.14
C GLN A 141 -15.93 1.96 -5.75
N ILE A 142 -14.77 2.20 -5.12
CA ILE A 142 -13.72 3.05 -5.67
C ILE A 142 -13.16 2.46 -6.95
N GLU A 143 -12.91 1.15 -6.96
CA GLU A 143 -12.43 0.46 -8.16
C GLU A 143 -13.43 0.56 -9.31
N GLU A 144 -14.72 0.33 -9.04
CA GLU A 144 -15.79 0.50 -10.01
C GLU A 144 -15.84 1.92 -10.57
N LEU A 145 -15.81 2.94 -9.71
CA LEU A 145 -15.81 4.34 -10.12
C LEU A 145 -14.57 4.72 -10.95
N LEU A 146 -13.38 4.23 -10.57
CA LEU A 146 -12.14 4.46 -11.32
C LEU A 146 -12.21 3.81 -12.70
N MET A 147 -12.71 2.57 -12.79
CA MET A 147 -12.86 1.87 -14.07
C MET A 147 -13.89 2.55 -14.98
N GLU A 148 -15.05 2.95 -14.42
CA GLU A 148 -16.10 3.63 -15.18
C GLU A 148 -15.63 4.97 -15.73
N HIS A 149 -14.94 5.77 -14.91
CA HIS A 149 -14.60 7.15 -15.26
C HIS A 149 -13.22 7.33 -15.90
N ARG A 150 -12.34 6.32 -15.89
CA ARG A 150 -10.99 6.41 -16.49
C ARG A 150 -10.98 6.97 -17.92
N PRO A 151 -11.79 6.49 -18.88
CA PRO A 151 -11.75 7.02 -20.25
C PRO A 151 -12.13 8.51 -20.34
N ALA A 152 -13.06 8.95 -19.49
CA ALA A 152 -13.44 10.37 -19.41
C ALA A 152 -12.30 11.21 -18.80
N ILE A 153 -11.61 10.70 -17.78
CA ILE A 153 -10.46 11.35 -17.17
C ILE A 153 -9.34 11.50 -18.20
N GLU A 154 -8.93 10.41 -18.84
CA GLU A 154 -7.84 10.39 -19.83
C GLU A 154 -8.07 11.33 -21.01
N SER A 155 -9.32 11.48 -21.45
CA SER A 155 -9.67 12.41 -22.53
C SER A 155 -9.76 13.88 -22.10
N SER A 156 -9.90 14.15 -20.80
CA SER A 156 -10.08 15.50 -20.25
C SER A 156 -8.77 16.16 -19.79
N VAL A 157 -7.73 15.37 -19.52
CA VAL A 157 -6.44 15.88 -19.03
C VAL A 157 -5.54 16.26 -20.20
N HIS A 158 -5.00 17.49 -20.15
CA HIS A 158 -3.98 17.92 -21.09
C HIS A 158 -2.60 17.38 -20.67
N GLY A 159 -2.12 16.36 -21.37
CA GLY A 159 -0.84 15.71 -21.09
C GLY A 159 -0.96 14.19 -21.16
N GLU A 160 0.11 13.49 -20.82
CA GLU A 160 0.09 12.02 -20.71
C GLU A 160 -0.31 11.63 -19.29
N VAL A 161 -1.47 10.98 -19.13
CA VAL A 161 -1.92 10.44 -17.83
C VAL A 161 -1.04 9.24 -17.47
N GLN A 162 -0.35 9.34 -16.33
CA GLN A 162 0.50 8.29 -15.76
C GLN A 162 -0.28 7.38 -14.81
N GLY A 163 -1.37 7.89 -14.22
CA GLY A 163 -2.20 7.10 -13.33
C GLY A 163 -3.40 7.83 -12.79
N VAL A 164 -4.38 7.06 -12.35
CA VAL A 164 -5.55 7.49 -11.59
C VAL A 164 -5.67 6.60 -10.36
N GLY A 165 -6.09 7.17 -9.24
CA GLY A 165 -6.20 6.42 -8.00
C GLY A 165 -7.02 7.13 -6.94
N TYR A 166 -7.03 6.52 -5.76
CA TYR A 166 -7.69 7.07 -4.57
C TYR A 166 -6.67 7.24 -3.44
N ASP A 167 -6.61 8.44 -2.87
CA ASP A 167 -5.79 8.75 -1.70
C ASP A 167 -6.62 8.53 -0.43
N LEU A 168 -6.27 7.52 0.36
CA LEU A 168 -6.96 7.20 1.61
C LEU A 168 -6.78 8.26 2.69
N ALA A 169 -5.65 8.98 2.69
CA ALA A 169 -5.38 10.03 3.66
C ALA A 169 -6.20 11.29 3.35
N ALA A 170 -6.25 11.68 2.09
CA ALA A 170 -7.02 12.85 1.64
C ALA A 170 -8.52 12.56 1.48
N ASP A 171 -8.91 11.30 1.31
CA ASP A 171 -10.27 10.89 0.92
C ASP A 171 -10.69 11.42 -0.46
N GLU A 172 -9.75 11.44 -1.40
CA GLU A 172 -9.90 12.08 -2.69
C GLU A 172 -9.41 11.19 -3.84
N PHE A 173 -10.09 11.27 -4.98
CA PHE A 173 -9.56 10.75 -6.24
C PHE A 173 -8.47 11.68 -6.77
N PHE A 174 -7.37 11.10 -7.25
CA PHE A 174 -6.29 11.87 -7.87
C PHE A 174 -5.99 11.38 -9.28
N VAL A 175 -5.37 12.28 -10.06
CA VAL A 175 -4.85 12.00 -11.39
C VAL A 175 -3.40 12.48 -11.45
N SER A 176 -2.49 11.59 -11.85
CA SER A 176 -1.10 11.92 -12.12
C SER A 176 -0.90 12.04 -13.62
N ALA A 177 -0.34 13.17 -14.06
CA ALA A 177 -0.08 13.43 -15.48
C ALA A 177 1.24 14.19 -15.67
N VAL A 178 1.90 13.92 -16.79
CA VAL A 178 3.10 14.66 -17.22
C VAL A 178 2.68 15.76 -18.18
N ALA A 179 3.13 16.98 -17.90
CA ALA A 179 2.90 18.13 -18.77
C ALA A 179 3.57 17.89 -20.15
N PRO A 180 2.93 18.35 -21.25
CA PRO A 180 3.47 18.17 -22.60
C PRO A 180 4.79 18.93 -22.84
#